data_AF-A0A553KL41-F1
#
_entry.id   AF-A0A553KL41-F1
#
_cell.length_a   1.000
_cell.length_b   1.000
_cell.length_c   1.000
_cell.angle_alpha   90.00
_cell.angle_beta   90.00
_cell.angle_gamma   90.00
#
_symmetry.space_group_name_H-M   'P 1'
#
loop_
_entity.id
_entity.type
_entity.pdbx_description
1 polymer ?
#
loop_
_entity_poly.entity_id
_entity_poly.type
_entity_poly.pdbx_seq_one_letter_code
_entity_poly.pdbx_strand_id
1 'polypeptide(L)'
;LAEQIDAMNRERQQLVNEITEEAIQLVEQHYRDDRVLVVAKEGWNVGVIGIVASRLVEKFYRPTIVLSIDQEKGIAKGSARSIEGFDLFANLSNCRDILPHFGGHPMAAGMTLSFHDVEELRRRLNEAAEQQLTDEHFIPITHIDLCCSIPDVSL
;
A
#
# COMPACT_ATOMS: atom_id res chain seq x y z
N LEU A 1 33.38 -5.85 -4.33
CA LEU A 1 32.04 -5.91 -4.97
C LEU A 1 30.99 -6.57 -4.08
N ALA A 2 31.20 -7.78 -3.55
CA ALA A 2 30.25 -8.43 -2.64
C ALA A 2 29.93 -7.59 -1.37
N GLU A 3 30.94 -7.05 -0.69
CA GLU A 3 30.76 -6.24 0.53
C GLU A 3 29.99 -4.92 0.31
N GLN A 4 30.12 -4.31 -0.88
CA GLN A 4 29.40 -3.09 -1.23
C GLN A 4 27.92 -3.35 -1.50
N ILE A 5 27.61 -4.48 -2.14
CA ILE A 5 26.23 -4.91 -2.40
C ILE A 5 25.52 -5.25 -1.07
N ASP A 6 26.22 -5.91 -0.15
CA ASP A 6 25.68 -6.23 1.17
C ASP A 6 25.39 -4.99 2.00
N ALA A 7 26.28 -3.99 1.97
CA ALA A 7 26.05 -2.71 2.64
C ALA A 7 24.81 -1.99 2.08
N MET A 8 24.67 -1.90 0.76
CA MET A 8 23.50 -1.26 0.11
C MET A 8 22.19 -1.99 0.43
N ASN A 9 22.21 -3.32 0.48
CA ASN A 9 21.02 -4.10 0.85
C ASN A 9 20.61 -3.86 2.31
N ARG A 10 21.59 -3.77 3.23
CA ARG A 10 21.32 -3.46 4.65
C ARG A 10 20.74 -2.06 4.83
N GLU A 11 21.31 -1.07 4.15
CA GLU A 11 20.81 0.32 4.18
C GLU A 11 19.38 0.40 3.64
N ARG A 12 19.09 -0.25 2.51
CA ARG A 12 17.71 -0.35 1.99
C ARG A 12 16.77 -1.00 2.99
N GLN A 13 17.20 -2.07 3.65
CA GLN A 13 16.38 -2.79 4.62
C GLN A 13 16.06 -1.94 5.84
N GLN A 14 17.02 -1.15 6.33
CA GLN A 14 16.84 -0.20 7.42
C GLN A 14 15.81 0.86 7.03
N LEU A 15 15.97 1.47 5.86
CA LEU A 15 15.06 2.49 5.34
C LEU A 15 13.63 1.97 5.18
N VAL A 16 13.46 0.74 4.68
CA VAL A 16 12.14 0.10 4.59
C VAL A 16 11.52 -0.05 5.98
N ASN A 17 12.30 -0.49 6.98
CA ASN A 17 11.81 -0.69 8.35
C ASN A 17 11.39 0.64 8.98
N GLU A 18 12.23 1.65 8.91
CA GLU A 18 11.95 3.00 9.45
C GLU A 18 10.67 3.58 8.84
N ILE A 19 10.57 3.60 7.51
CA ILE A 19 9.38 4.13 6.82
C ILE A 19 8.13 3.29 7.15
N THR A 20 8.27 1.96 7.32
CA THR A 20 7.15 1.10 7.72
C THR A 20 6.64 1.47 9.11
N GLU A 21 7.54 1.64 10.08
CA GLU A 21 7.18 2.00 11.45
C GLU A 21 6.46 3.36 11.51
N GLU A 22 6.98 4.36 10.81
CA GLU A 22 6.33 5.67 10.72
C GLU A 22 4.95 5.60 10.05
N ALA A 23 4.84 4.85 8.95
CA ALA A 23 3.57 4.71 8.25
C ALA A 23 2.52 3.98 9.11
N ILE A 24 2.93 2.95 9.85
CA ILE A 24 2.07 2.26 10.83
C ILE A 24 1.57 3.24 11.90
N GLN A 25 2.47 4.07 12.45
CA GLN A 25 2.08 5.05 13.46
C GLN A 25 1.06 6.05 12.92
N LEU A 26 1.26 6.54 11.69
CA LEU A 26 0.29 7.43 11.04
C LEU A 26 -1.08 6.77 10.87
N VAL A 27 -1.12 5.51 10.44
CA VAL A 27 -2.38 4.75 10.32
C VAL A 27 -3.05 4.60 11.68
N GLU A 28 -2.33 4.11 12.69
CA GLU A 28 -2.90 3.83 14.01
C GLU A 28 -3.42 5.10 14.73
N GLN A 29 -2.80 6.26 14.47
CA GLN A 29 -3.18 7.53 15.09
C GLN A 29 -4.32 8.26 14.36
N HIS A 30 -4.37 8.17 13.03
CA HIS A 30 -5.24 9.06 12.25
C HIS A 30 -6.21 8.33 11.30
N TYR A 31 -5.85 7.13 10.83
CA TYR A 31 -6.52 6.49 9.68
C TYR A 31 -6.91 5.04 9.97
N ARG A 32 -7.08 4.69 11.24
CA ARG A 32 -7.35 3.32 11.67
C ARG A 32 -8.65 2.75 11.07
N ASP A 33 -9.64 3.62 10.91
CA ASP A 33 -10.97 3.25 10.45
C ASP A 33 -11.13 3.36 8.92
N ASP A 34 -10.17 4.00 8.23
CA ASP A 34 -10.17 4.17 6.77
C ASP A 34 -10.18 2.81 6.06
N ARG A 35 -11.16 2.57 5.18
CA ARG A 35 -11.24 1.38 4.32
C ARG A 35 -10.09 1.32 3.31
N VAL A 36 -9.56 2.46 2.88
CA VAL A 36 -8.36 2.59 2.04
C VAL A 36 -7.34 3.46 2.76
N LEU A 37 -6.18 2.88 3.06
CA LEU A 37 -5.11 3.59 3.75
C LEU A 37 -4.33 4.45 2.76
N VAL A 38 -4.36 5.77 2.92
CA VAL A 38 -3.52 6.69 2.15
C VAL A 38 -2.57 7.40 3.11
N VAL A 39 -1.28 7.08 3.05
CA VAL A 39 -0.28 7.69 3.93
C VAL A 39 0.75 8.45 3.10
N ALA A 40 1.06 9.67 3.53
CA ALA A 40 2.00 10.54 2.87
C ALA A 40 2.90 11.22 3.89
N LYS A 41 4.21 11.27 3.60
CA LYS A 41 5.17 12.01 4.40
C LYS A 41 6.34 12.48 3.53
N GLU A 42 6.88 13.65 3.87
CA GLU A 42 8.13 14.14 3.29
C GLU A 42 9.31 13.26 3.73
N GLY A 43 10.32 13.14 2.85
CA GLY A 43 11.54 12.40 3.14
C GLY A 43 11.44 10.89 2.93
N TRP A 44 10.25 10.33 2.69
CA TRP A 44 10.11 8.93 2.35
C TRP A 44 10.73 8.61 0.98
N ASN A 45 11.50 7.53 0.91
CA ASN A 45 12.21 7.18 -0.31
C ASN A 45 11.29 6.45 -1.30
N VAL A 46 11.06 7.09 -2.46
CA VAL A 46 10.21 6.58 -3.55
C VAL A 46 10.61 5.20 -4.08
N GLY A 47 11.87 4.78 -3.90
CA GLY A 47 12.37 3.47 -4.31
C GLY A 47 11.94 2.31 -3.41
N VAL A 48 11.46 2.60 -2.19
CA VAL A 48 11.10 1.55 -1.20
C VAL A 48 9.65 1.59 -0.74
N ILE A 49 8.92 2.70 -0.98
CA ILE A 49 7.51 2.85 -0.57
C ILE A 49 6.58 1.76 -1.12
N GLY A 50 6.93 1.11 -2.24
CA GLY A 50 6.17 -0.04 -2.75
C GLY A 50 6.25 -1.27 -1.84
N ILE A 51 7.38 -1.49 -1.17
CA ILE A 51 7.55 -2.56 -0.18
C ILE A 51 6.79 -2.19 1.10
N VAL A 52 6.84 -0.92 1.50
CA VAL A 52 6.09 -0.41 2.65
C VAL A 52 4.58 -0.58 2.44
N ALA A 53 4.07 -0.26 1.25
CA ALA A 53 2.66 -0.46 0.91
C ALA A 53 2.25 -1.93 1.07
N SER A 54 3.07 -2.88 0.61
CA SER A 54 2.81 -4.31 0.81
C SER A 54 2.77 -4.69 2.29
N ARG A 55 3.71 -4.20 3.11
CA ARG A 55 3.71 -4.48 4.56
C ARG A 55 2.49 -3.92 5.29
N LEU A 56 2.00 -2.75 4.87
CA LEU A 56 0.77 -2.18 5.42
C LEU A 56 -0.46 -3.00 5.01
N VAL A 57 -0.54 -3.47 3.76
CA VAL A 57 -1.58 -4.42 3.35
C VAL A 57 -1.50 -5.71 4.18
N GLU A 58 -0.32 -6.27 4.39
CA GLU A 58 -0.15 -7.48 5.23
C GLU A 58 -0.61 -7.25 6.69
N LYS A 59 -0.32 -6.07 7.25
CA LYS A 59 -0.66 -5.76 8.65
C LYS A 59 -2.14 -5.41 8.85
N PHE A 60 -2.71 -4.61 7.95
CA PHE A 60 -4.05 -4.03 8.11
C PHE A 60 -5.11 -4.65 7.21
N TYR A 61 -4.70 -5.46 6.23
CA TYR A 61 -5.55 -6.09 5.21
C TYR A 61 -6.52 -5.10 4.54
N ARG A 62 -5.98 -3.94 4.15
CA ARG A 62 -6.70 -2.83 3.51
C ARG A 62 -5.93 -2.37 2.27
N PRO A 63 -6.60 -1.99 1.16
CA PRO A 63 -5.94 -1.32 0.06
C PRO A 63 -5.12 -0.15 0.60
N THR A 64 -3.86 -0.04 0.17
CA THR A 64 -2.93 0.92 0.74
C THR A 64 -2.16 1.67 -0.35
N ILE A 65 -2.07 2.99 -0.17
CA ILE A 65 -1.25 3.91 -0.96
C ILE A 65 -0.24 4.58 -0.03
N VAL A 66 1.04 4.51 -0.41
CA VAL A 66 2.14 5.18 0.30
C VAL A 66 2.75 6.21 -0.63
N LEU A 67 2.87 7.45 -0.15
CA LEU A 67 3.27 8.62 -0.93
C LEU A 67 4.47 9.31 -0.28
N SER A 68 5.47 9.64 -1.10
CA SER A 68 6.53 10.57 -0.73
C SER A 68 6.17 11.97 -1.21
N ILE A 69 6.25 12.95 -0.32
CA ILE A 69 5.98 14.37 -0.63
C ILE A 69 7.30 15.05 -1.03
N ASP A 70 7.29 15.69 -2.20
CA ASP A 70 8.32 16.60 -2.68
C ASP A 70 7.74 18.03 -2.64
N GLN A 71 8.01 18.76 -1.56
CA GLN A 71 7.47 20.11 -1.36
C GLN A 71 7.98 21.11 -2.40
N GLU A 72 9.24 20.97 -2.82
CA GLU A 72 9.85 21.88 -3.81
C GLU A 72 9.14 21.78 -5.17
N LYS A 73 8.76 20.57 -5.57
CA LYS A 73 8.00 20.33 -6.80
C LYS A 73 6.49 20.44 -6.63
N GLY A 74 5.99 20.52 -5.40
CA GLY A 74 4.56 20.56 -5.11
C GLY A 74 3.82 19.27 -5.48
N ILE A 75 4.50 18.12 -5.43
CA ILE A 75 3.93 16.82 -5.83
C ILE A 75 4.08 15.76 -4.73
N ALA A 76 3.20 14.77 -4.79
CA ALA A 76 3.34 13.51 -4.08
C ALA A 76 3.53 12.38 -5.10
N LYS A 77 4.51 11.50 -4.87
CA LYS A 77 4.79 10.33 -5.73
C LYS A 77 4.66 9.05 -4.93
N GLY A 78 3.91 8.08 -5.45
CA GLY A 78 3.45 6.97 -4.65
C GLY A 78 3.46 5.60 -5.31
N SER A 79 3.32 4.60 -4.46
CA SER A 79 3.01 3.22 -4.83
C SER A 79 1.80 2.73 -4.05
N ALA A 80 0.99 1.90 -4.69
CA ALA A 80 -0.22 1.33 -4.13
C ALA A 80 -0.22 -0.20 -4.22
N ARG A 81 -0.90 -0.84 -3.27
CA ARG A 81 -1.18 -2.28 -3.22
C ARG A 81 -2.62 -2.49 -2.79
N SER A 82 -3.28 -3.48 -3.37
CA SER A 82 -4.69 -3.77 -3.08
C SER A 82 -4.89 -5.09 -2.36
N ILE A 83 -6.12 -5.33 -1.96
CA ILE A 83 -6.68 -6.63 -1.55
C ILE A 83 -7.68 -7.11 -2.61
N GLU A 84 -8.12 -8.35 -2.49
CA GLU A 84 -9.23 -8.85 -3.29
C GLU A 84 -10.51 -8.02 -3.05
N GLY A 85 -11.28 -7.78 -4.11
CA GLY A 85 -12.51 -6.98 -4.05
C GLY A 85 -12.30 -5.48 -4.26
N PHE A 86 -11.07 -4.96 -4.33
CA PHE A 86 -10.80 -3.55 -4.64
C PHE A 86 -9.85 -3.39 -5.83
N ASP A 87 -10.37 -2.96 -6.98
CA ASP A 87 -9.56 -2.70 -8.18
C ASP A 87 -8.94 -1.30 -8.12
N LEU A 88 -7.63 -1.21 -7.86
CA LEU A 88 -6.93 0.08 -7.81
C LEU A 88 -6.96 0.81 -9.16
N PHE A 89 -6.80 0.11 -10.27
CA PHE A 89 -6.73 0.77 -11.58
C PHE A 89 -8.08 1.42 -11.93
N ALA A 90 -9.18 0.71 -11.68
CA ALA A 90 -10.52 1.23 -11.89
C ALA A 90 -10.82 2.42 -10.97
N ASN A 91 -10.53 2.30 -9.68
CA ASN A 91 -10.82 3.35 -8.70
C ASN A 91 -9.95 4.60 -8.90
N LEU A 92 -8.66 4.45 -9.24
CA LEU A 92 -7.79 5.56 -9.58
C LEU A 92 -8.19 6.21 -10.92
N SER A 93 -8.73 5.43 -11.88
CA SER A 93 -9.26 5.97 -13.14
C SER A 93 -10.42 6.93 -12.94
N ASN A 94 -11.20 6.78 -11.85
CA ASN A 94 -12.29 7.69 -11.50
C ASN A 94 -11.79 9.01 -10.87
N CYS A 95 -10.49 9.13 -10.57
CA CYS A 95 -9.88 10.30 -9.95
C CYS A 95 -8.97 11.08 -10.92
N ARG A 96 -9.14 10.93 -12.24
CA ARG A 96 -8.22 11.49 -13.26
C ARG A 96 -8.09 13.01 -13.25
N ASP A 97 -9.07 13.73 -12.71
CA ASP A 97 -9.05 15.18 -12.54
C ASP A 97 -7.97 15.65 -11.55
N ILE A 98 -7.70 14.87 -10.50
CA ILE A 98 -6.67 15.15 -9.47
C ILE A 98 -5.43 14.24 -9.59
N LEU A 99 -5.56 13.13 -10.33
CA LEU A 99 -4.54 12.11 -10.55
C LEU A 99 -4.33 11.89 -12.06
N PRO A 100 -3.81 12.89 -12.80
CA PRO A 100 -3.70 12.79 -14.26
C PRO A 100 -2.68 11.73 -14.71
N HIS A 101 -1.73 11.38 -13.84
CA HIS A 101 -0.63 10.48 -14.14
C HIS A 101 -0.55 9.33 -13.14
N PHE A 102 -1.13 8.19 -13.52
CA PHE A 102 -0.95 6.92 -12.82
C PHE A 102 -0.90 5.77 -13.82
N GLY A 103 -0.43 4.61 -13.37
CA GLY A 103 -0.44 3.37 -14.15
C GLY A 103 -0.32 2.15 -13.24
N GLY A 104 -0.60 0.98 -13.79
CA GLY A 104 -0.52 -0.28 -13.07
C GLY A 104 -1.64 -1.26 -13.43
N HIS A 105 -2.01 -2.07 -12.45
CA HIS A 105 -2.96 -3.17 -12.53
C HIS A 105 -3.91 -3.13 -11.33
N PRO A 106 -4.97 -3.95 -11.30
CA PRO A 106 -5.93 -3.96 -10.19
C PRO A 106 -5.31 -4.09 -8.79
N MET A 107 -4.23 -4.86 -8.66
CA MET A 107 -3.56 -5.12 -7.38
C MET A 107 -2.40 -4.18 -7.04
N ALA A 108 -1.93 -3.37 -7.99
CA ALA A 108 -0.77 -2.50 -7.77
C ALA A 108 -0.75 -1.33 -8.76
N ALA A 109 -0.50 -0.13 -8.25
CA ALA A 109 -0.37 1.06 -9.08
C ALA A 109 0.79 1.95 -8.64
N GLY A 110 1.34 2.71 -9.57
CA GLY A 110 2.26 3.83 -9.32
C GLY A 110 1.61 5.13 -9.77
N MET A 111 1.85 6.22 -9.04
CA MET A 111 1.15 7.48 -9.30
C MET A 111 1.94 8.73 -8.90
N THR A 112 1.55 9.85 -9.49
CA THR A 112 1.99 11.19 -9.11
C THR A 112 0.79 12.13 -9.13
N LEU A 113 0.63 12.96 -8.09
CA LEU A 113 -0.40 13.99 -7.97
C LEU A 113 0.14 15.23 -7.27
N SER A 114 -0.64 16.32 -7.22
CA SER A 114 -0.31 17.43 -6.33
C SER A 114 -0.39 16.98 -4.88
N PHE A 115 0.53 17.42 -4.02
CA PHE A 115 0.45 17.06 -2.59
C PHE A 115 -0.80 17.67 -1.91
N HIS A 116 -1.38 18.73 -2.49
CA HIS A 116 -2.63 19.32 -2.03
C HIS A 116 -3.84 18.42 -2.26
N ASP A 117 -3.77 17.51 -3.23
CA ASP A 117 -4.88 16.61 -3.60
C ASP A 117 -4.85 15.29 -2.82
N VAL A 118 -3.87 15.07 -1.93
CA VAL A 118 -3.72 13.80 -1.19
C VAL A 118 -4.94 13.49 -0.32
N GLU A 119 -5.46 14.48 0.40
CA GLU A 119 -6.65 14.29 1.24
C GLU A 119 -7.91 14.08 0.41
N GLU A 120 -8.01 14.72 -0.75
CA GLU A 120 -9.14 14.51 -1.66
C GLU A 120 -9.09 13.11 -2.29
N LEU A 121 -7.90 12.62 -2.67
CA LEU A 121 -7.72 11.24 -3.12
C LEU A 121 -8.11 10.24 -2.04
N ARG A 122 -7.67 10.46 -0.79
CA ARG A 122 -8.05 9.63 0.38
C ARG A 122 -9.56 9.55 0.52
N ARG A 123 -10.25 10.68 0.50
CA ARG A 123 -11.71 10.75 0.63
C ARG A 123 -12.40 9.95 -0.46
N ARG A 124 -12.07 10.19 -1.73
CA ARG A 124 -12.71 9.52 -2.89
C ARG A 124 -12.51 8.00 -2.88
N LEU A 125 -11.31 7.54 -2.52
CA LEU A 125 -11.03 6.10 -2.48
C LEU A 125 -11.73 5.41 -1.32
N ASN A 126 -11.86 6.06 -0.16
CA ASN A 126 -12.63 5.53 0.95
C ASN A 126 -14.13 5.45 0.61
N GLU A 127 -14.70 6.47 -0.03
CA GLU A 127 -16.09 6.44 -0.52
C GLU A 127 -16.34 5.31 -1.52
N ALA A 128 -15.39 5.10 -2.45
CA ALA A 128 -15.47 3.99 -3.39
C ALA A 128 -15.40 2.63 -2.68
N ALA A 129 -14.55 2.50 -1.67
CA ALA A 129 -14.41 1.29 -0.87
C ALA A 129 -15.63 1.01 0.00
N GLU A 130 -16.33 2.02 0.52
CA GLU A 130 -17.60 1.84 1.23
C GLU A 130 -18.68 1.21 0.34
N GLN A 131 -18.65 1.49 -0.96
CA GLN A 131 -19.62 0.95 -1.93
C GLN A 131 -19.24 -0.44 -2.45
N GLN A 132 -17.96 -0.79 -2.43
CA GLN A 132 -17.42 -2.01 -3.06
C GLN A 132 -17.06 -3.09 -2.05
N LEU A 133 -16.60 -2.70 -0.86
CA LEU A 133 -16.09 -3.62 0.17
C LEU A 133 -17.10 -3.73 1.31
N THR A 134 -17.38 -4.97 1.70
CA THR A 134 -18.08 -5.30 2.95
C THR A 134 -17.06 -5.58 4.05
N ASP A 135 -17.51 -5.62 5.31
CA ASP A 135 -16.62 -5.90 6.45
C ASP A 135 -15.92 -7.26 6.35
N GLU A 136 -16.54 -8.22 5.64
CA GLU A 136 -15.97 -9.54 5.34
C GLU A 136 -14.71 -9.47 4.46
N HIS A 137 -14.61 -8.45 3.59
CA HIS A 137 -13.43 -8.28 2.73
C HIS A 137 -12.18 -7.84 3.50
N PHE A 138 -12.32 -7.33 4.72
CA PHE A 138 -11.19 -6.96 5.58
C PHE A 138 -10.73 -8.12 6.47
N ILE A 139 -11.35 -9.29 6.33
CA ILE A 139 -10.91 -10.52 6.97
C ILE A 139 -10.03 -11.26 5.97
N PRO A 140 -8.74 -11.50 6.26
CA PRO A 140 -7.88 -12.24 5.35
C PRO A 140 -8.47 -13.63 5.09
N ILE A 141 -8.76 -13.91 3.81
CA ILE A 141 -9.17 -15.24 3.38
C ILE A 141 -7.94 -16.13 3.45
N THR A 142 -7.76 -16.83 4.57
CA THR A 142 -6.79 -17.91 4.65
C THR A 142 -7.30 -19.03 3.74
N HIS A 143 -6.71 -19.18 2.55
CA HIS A 143 -6.82 -20.44 1.82
C HIS A 143 -6.17 -21.50 2.70
N ILE A 144 -6.97 -22.20 3.48
CA ILE A 144 -6.52 -23.40 4.16
C ILE A 144 -6.40 -24.46 3.07
N ASP A 145 -5.19 -24.65 2.54
CA ASP A 145 -4.84 -25.84 1.78
C ASP A 145 -4.86 -27.05 2.75
N LEU A 146 -6.06 -27.49 3.14
CA LEU A 146 -6.24 -28.76 3.84
C LEU A 146 -6.62 -29.82 2.81
N CYS A 147 -5.67 -30.70 2.52
CA CYS A 147 -5.84 -32.17 2.55
C CYS A 147 -4.52 -32.85 2.16
N CYS A 148 -3.53 -32.84 3.05
CA CYS A 148 -2.55 -33.93 3.04
C CYS A 148 -3.18 -35.11 3.80
N SER A 149 -3.77 -36.05 3.08
CA SER A 149 -4.04 -37.38 3.59
C SER A 149 -2.72 -38.00 4.02
N ILE A 150 -2.59 -38.42 5.27
CA ILE A 150 -1.46 -39.24 5.74
C ILE A 150 -1.56 -40.58 5.01
N PRO A 151 -0.60 -41.00 4.17
CA PRO A 151 -0.47 -42.40 3.86
C PRO A 151 0.31 -43.05 5.00
N ASP A 152 -0.31 -44.08 5.59
CA ASP A 152 0.24 -45.00 6.59
C ASP A 152 1.77 -45.18 6.52
N VAL A 153 2.44 -44.86 7.62
CA VAL A 153 3.72 -45.50 7.94
C VAL A 153 3.37 -46.71 8.80
N SER A 154 3.15 -47.85 8.15
CA SER A 154 3.14 -49.14 8.81
C SER A 154 4.57 -49.57 9.13
N LEU A 155 4.82 -49.74 10.44
CA LEU A 155 5.86 -50.51 11.16
C LEU A 155 7.04 -51.08 10.37
#